data_AF-A0A3C1DG98-F1
#
_entry.id   AF-A0A3C1DG98-F1
#
_cell.length_a   1.000
_cell.length_b   1.000
_cell.length_c   1.000
_cell.angle_alpha   90.00
_cell.angle_beta   90.00
_cell.angle_gamma   90.00
#
_symmetry.space_group_name_H-M   'P 1'
#
loop_
_entity.id
_entity.type
_entity.pdbx_description
1 polymer ?
#
loop_
_entity_poly.entity_id
_entity_poly.type
_entity_poly.pdbx_seq_one_letter_code
_entity_poly.pdbx_strand_id
1 'polypeptide(L)'
;MRSIGYAFVIGGAFGVVGQLFIFGWTAVLGTGNALVNPLTMVTMGVLGLVMFLTGIAPKLEERTTMGVTIPISGMVVAIGGVTFGTRMETQSASAGAKAGAGLPLRVLGTGALISVVLSAILFFATHGALEIPADGSSMGPLLDIVLSFVVGGIIAAVAEAVLLATKAPVPVLLIIFIVVGAFMAAFNLDGLPFMNNGGFIVSLFAAGQAAYETFQVLLMGITPVPFITVLCVYLSVTVLGIVAGLLKK
;
A
#
# COMPACT_ATOMS: atom_id res chain seq x y z
N MET A 1 -4.33 23.99 -0.25
CA MET A 1 -4.36 23.92 1.22
C MET A 1 -5.53 23.09 1.77
N ARG A 2 -6.80 23.33 1.39
CA ARG A 2 -7.93 22.51 1.89
C ARG A 2 -7.83 21.00 1.56
N SER A 3 -7.41 20.64 0.34
CA SER A 3 -7.20 19.22 -0.04
C SER A 3 -6.16 18.50 0.84
N ILE A 4 -5.05 19.18 1.16
CA ILE A 4 -3.98 18.62 2.01
C ILE A 4 -4.48 18.30 3.42
N GLY A 5 -5.31 19.18 3.99
CA GLY A 5 -5.95 18.92 5.28
C GLY A 5 -6.92 17.73 5.24
N TYR A 6 -7.68 17.56 4.15
CA TYR A 6 -8.51 16.38 3.96
C TYR A 6 -7.68 15.12 3.76
N ALA A 7 -6.58 15.18 3.01
CA ALA A 7 -5.65 14.09 2.83
C ALA A 7 -5.10 13.61 4.17
N PHE A 8 -4.72 14.54 5.05
CA PHE A 8 -4.27 14.21 6.40
C PHE A 8 -5.34 13.46 7.20
N VAL A 9 -6.56 14.00 7.26
CA VAL A 9 -7.63 13.40 8.09
C VAL A 9 -8.08 12.05 7.53
N ILE A 10 -8.24 11.94 6.22
CA ILE A 10 -8.70 10.71 5.56
C ILE A 10 -7.61 9.64 5.60
N GLY A 11 -6.36 10.01 5.27
CA GLY A 11 -5.21 9.11 5.37
C GLY A 11 -4.98 8.62 6.80
N GLY A 12 -5.11 9.51 7.79
CA GLY A 12 -5.02 9.16 9.20
C GLY A 12 -6.13 8.23 9.65
N ALA A 13 -7.38 8.48 9.23
CA ALA A 13 -8.50 7.60 9.53
C ALA A 13 -8.29 6.18 8.96
N PHE A 14 -7.80 6.05 7.72
CA PHE A 14 -7.43 4.75 7.17
C PHE A 14 -6.24 4.11 7.89
N GLY A 15 -5.30 4.91 8.39
CA GLY A 15 -4.22 4.44 9.26
C GLY A 15 -4.75 3.77 10.53
N VAL A 16 -5.72 4.40 11.21
CA VAL A 16 -6.40 3.83 12.39
C VAL A 16 -7.13 2.54 12.04
N VAL A 17 -7.90 2.53 10.94
CA VAL A 17 -8.63 1.33 10.50
C VAL A 17 -7.67 0.18 10.21
N GLY A 18 -6.54 0.46 9.54
CA GLY A 18 -5.48 -0.51 9.33
C GLY A 18 -4.94 -1.07 10.64
N GLN A 19 -4.68 -0.21 11.63
CA GLN A 19 -4.20 -0.63 12.95
C GLN A 19 -5.22 -1.51 13.70
N LEU A 20 -6.51 -1.18 13.62
CA LEU A 20 -7.57 -2.00 14.22
C LEU A 20 -7.63 -3.41 13.62
N PHE A 21 -7.43 -3.54 12.30
CA PHE A 21 -7.33 -4.86 11.67
C PHE A 21 -6.09 -5.64 12.11
N ILE A 22 -4.94 -4.96 12.27
CA ILE A 22 -3.72 -5.59 12.81
C ILE A 22 -4.00 -6.16 14.20
N PHE A 23 -4.66 -5.40 15.08
CA PHE A 23 -5.03 -5.89 16.41
C PHE A 23 -6.01 -7.08 16.34
N GLY A 24 -7.01 -7.00 15.46
CA GLY A 24 -7.95 -8.09 15.25
C GLY A 24 -7.26 -9.38 14.80
N TRP A 25 -6.41 -9.32 13.79
CA TRP A 25 -5.67 -10.48 13.30
C TRP A 25 -4.63 -11.00 14.29
N THR A 26 -3.97 -10.10 15.03
CA THR A 26 -3.04 -10.48 16.11
C THR A 26 -3.77 -11.22 17.22
N ALA A 27 -4.98 -10.79 17.59
CA ALA A 27 -5.79 -11.47 18.60
C ALA A 27 -6.23 -12.88 18.16
N VAL A 28 -6.44 -13.10 16.86
CA VAL A 28 -6.85 -14.40 16.30
C VAL A 28 -5.67 -15.34 16.07
N LEU A 29 -4.54 -14.82 15.57
CA LEU A 29 -3.41 -15.62 15.07
C LEU A 29 -2.22 -15.68 16.03
N GLY A 30 -2.22 -14.83 17.05
CA GLY A 30 -1.11 -14.62 17.97
C GLY A 30 -0.09 -13.59 17.47
N THR A 31 0.61 -12.98 18.42
CA THR A 31 1.69 -12.02 18.17
C THR A 31 2.84 -12.67 17.39
N GLY A 32 3.37 -11.98 16.39
CA GLY A 32 4.50 -12.44 15.59
C GLY A 32 4.14 -13.43 14.46
N ASN A 33 2.85 -13.74 14.26
CA ASN A 33 2.44 -14.57 13.14
C ASN A 33 2.63 -13.84 11.80
N ALA A 34 3.38 -14.44 10.88
CA ALA A 34 3.71 -13.86 9.57
C ALA A 34 2.49 -13.54 8.69
N LEU A 35 1.30 -14.08 9.00
CA LEU A 35 0.07 -13.84 8.24
C LEU A 35 -0.70 -12.58 8.66
N VAL A 36 -0.36 -11.95 9.80
CA VAL A 36 -1.09 -10.77 10.32
C VAL A 36 -1.09 -9.62 9.31
N ASN A 37 0.07 -9.25 8.77
CA ASN A 37 0.20 -8.16 7.81
C ASN A 37 -0.47 -8.48 6.46
N PRO A 38 -0.23 -9.65 5.84
CA PRO A 38 -0.94 -10.07 4.62
C PRO A 38 -2.48 -10.03 4.75
N LEU A 39 -3.03 -10.55 5.84
CA LEU A 39 -4.48 -10.59 6.06
C LEU A 39 -5.05 -9.19 6.32
N THR A 40 -4.32 -8.33 7.01
CA THR A 40 -4.67 -6.92 7.18
C THR A 40 -4.79 -6.22 5.82
N MET A 41 -3.80 -6.41 4.94
CA MET A 41 -3.80 -5.82 3.59
C MET A 41 -5.00 -6.31 2.76
N VAL A 42 -5.29 -7.61 2.78
CA VAL A 42 -6.47 -8.17 2.09
C VAL A 42 -7.77 -7.59 2.65
N THR A 43 -7.89 -7.49 3.97
CA THR A 43 -9.08 -6.94 4.65
C THR A 43 -9.30 -5.47 4.30
N MET A 44 -8.23 -4.69 4.23
CA MET A 44 -8.26 -3.30 3.78
C MET A 44 -8.63 -3.20 2.29
N GLY A 45 -8.18 -4.12 1.46
CA GLY A 45 -8.63 -4.24 0.07
C GLY A 45 -10.14 -4.50 -0.04
N VAL A 46 -10.67 -5.41 0.78
CA VAL A 46 -12.12 -5.69 0.86
C VAL A 46 -12.91 -4.47 1.33
N LEU A 47 -12.39 -3.74 2.32
CA LEU A 47 -12.99 -2.46 2.75
C LEU A 47 -13.05 -1.45 1.59
N GLY A 48 -11.95 -1.31 0.85
CA GLY A 48 -11.89 -0.46 -0.35
C GLY A 48 -12.93 -0.85 -1.40
N LEU A 49 -13.12 -2.15 -1.65
CA LEU A 49 -14.18 -2.67 -2.52
C LEU A 49 -15.57 -2.23 -2.05
N VAL A 50 -15.87 -2.44 -0.77
CA VAL A 50 -17.17 -2.05 -0.18
C VAL A 50 -17.39 -0.54 -0.32
N MET A 51 -16.39 0.28 -0.02
CA MET A 51 -16.47 1.73 -0.13
C MET A 51 -16.65 2.20 -1.57
N PHE A 52 -16.05 1.53 -2.55
CA PHE A 52 -16.22 1.86 -3.97
C PHE A 52 -17.63 1.52 -4.49
N LEU A 53 -18.13 0.33 -4.14
CA LEU A 53 -19.46 -0.15 -4.54
C LEU A 53 -20.59 0.66 -3.90
N THR A 54 -20.42 1.06 -2.65
CA THR A 54 -21.38 1.92 -1.93
C THR A 54 -21.30 3.40 -2.32
N GLY A 55 -20.34 3.78 -3.17
CA GLY A 55 -20.14 5.16 -3.61
C GLY A 55 -19.53 6.08 -2.55
N ILE A 56 -19.05 5.55 -1.43
CA ILE A 56 -18.36 6.33 -0.39
C ILE A 56 -16.97 6.74 -0.90
N ALA A 57 -16.22 5.82 -1.51
CA ALA A 57 -14.85 6.12 -1.95
C ALA A 57 -14.78 7.27 -2.99
N PRO A 58 -15.62 7.31 -4.05
CA PRO A 58 -15.64 8.45 -4.97
C PRO A 58 -15.92 9.80 -4.29
N LYS A 59 -16.82 9.84 -3.29
CA LYS A 59 -17.11 11.06 -2.52
C LYS A 59 -15.94 11.52 -1.66
N LEU A 60 -15.08 10.60 -1.23
CA LEU A 60 -13.85 10.93 -0.52
C LEU A 60 -12.77 11.40 -1.50
N GLU A 61 -12.69 10.80 -2.68
CA GLU A 61 -11.76 11.19 -3.76
C GLU A 61 -12.02 12.62 -4.26
N GLU A 62 -13.27 13.08 -4.25
CA GLU A 62 -13.62 14.49 -4.52
C GLU A 62 -12.95 15.48 -3.54
N ARG A 63 -12.58 15.02 -2.33
CA ARG A 63 -11.97 15.86 -1.29
C ARG A 63 -10.45 15.73 -1.21
N THR A 64 -9.91 14.56 -1.56
CA THR A 64 -8.48 14.26 -1.65
C THR A 64 -8.26 13.04 -2.52
N THR A 65 -7.36 13.14 -3.48
CA THR A 65 -6.97 11.99 -4.30
C THR A 65 -6.04 11.08 -3.51
N MET A 66 -4.95 11.63 -2.97
CA MET A 66 -3.88 10.82 -2.37
C MET A 66 -4.24 10.26 -0.99
N GLY A 67 -5.13 10.92 -0.23
CA GLY A 67 -5.63 10.41 1.03
C GLY A 67 -6.48 9.15 0.90
N VAL A 68 -7.10 8.94 -0.27
CA VAL A 68 -7.82 7.70 -0.58
C VAL A 68 -6.91 6.69 -1.27
N THR A 69 -6.05 7.12 -2.21
CA THR A 69 -5.26 6.21 -3.07
C THR A 69 -4.05 5.58 -2.39
N ILE A 70 -3.42 6.24 -1.40
CA ILE A 70 -2.21 5.72 -0.73
C ILE A 70 -2.44 4.50 0.16
N PRO A 71 -3.49 4.48 0.98
CA PRO A 71 -3.90 3.26 1.66
C PRO A 71 -4.17 2.16 0.64
N ILE A 72 -3.86 0.90 0.95
CA ILE A 72 -4.08 -0.23 0.02
C ILE A 72 -5.55 -0.36 -0.42
N SER A 73 -6.51 0.05 0.43
CA SER A 73 -7.92 0.20 0.04
C SER A 73 -8.10 1.11 -1.18
N GLY A 74 -7.28 2.16 -1.29
CA GLY A 74 -7.19 3.08 -2.40
C GLY A 74 -6.79 2.47 -3.73
N MET A 75 -5.93 1.45 -3.73
CA MET A 75 -5.58 0.74 -4.96
C MET A 75 -6.77 -0.04 -5.51
N VAL A 76 -7.57 -0.69 -4.65
CA VAL A 76 -8.81 -1.36 -5.07
C VAL A 76 -9.79 -0.36 -5.71
N VAL A 77 -9.95 0.79 -5.06
CA VAL A 77 -10.79 1.89 -5.55
C VAL A 77 -10.30 2.42 -6.90
N ALA A 78 -9.00 2.67 -7.05
CA ALA A 78 -8.41 3.17 -8.29
C ALA A 78 -8.53 2.17 -9.45
N ILE A 79 -8.26 0.88 -9.22
CA ILE A 79 -8.44 -0.18 -10.21
C ILE A 79 -9.92 -0.31 -10.60
N GLY A 80 -10.83 -0.26 -9.62
CA GLY A 80 -12.27 -0.24 -9.86
C GLY A 80 -12.72 0.95 -10.71
N GLY A 81 -12.19 2.14 -10.41
CA GLY A 81 -12.44 3.37 -11.16
C GLY A 81 -12.00 3.27 -12.62
N VAL A 82 -10.75 2.85 -12.88
CA VAL A 82 -10.22 2.67 -14.25
C VAL A 82 -10.99 1.60 -15.01
N THR A 83 -11.30 0.48 -14.35
CA THR A 83 -12.06 -0.63 -14.94
C THR A 83 -13.46 -0.17 -15.36
N PHE A 84 -14.17 0.51 -14.46
CA PHE A 84 -15.51 1.03 -14.72
C PHE A 84 -15.51 2.11 -15.80
N GLY A 85 -14.62 3.11 -15.68
CA GLY A 85 -14.53 4.22 -16.64
C GLY A 85 -14.24 3.74 -18.06
N THR A 86 -13.21 2.90 -18.23
CA THR A 86 -12.87 2.32 -19.53
C THR A 86 -14.02 1.48 -20.08
N ARG A 87 -14.70 0.68 -19.24
CA ARG A 87 -15.86 -0.11 -19.68
C ARG A 87 -16.98 0.78 -20.20
N MET A 88 -17.25 1.92 -19.55
CA MET A 88 -18.29 2.85 -19.95
C MET A 88 -17.95 3.54 -21.28
N GLU A 89 -16.68 3.92 -21.47
CA GLU A 89 -16.21 4.55 -22.72
C GLU A 89 -16.21 3.57 -23.90
N THR A 90 -15.71 2.35 -23.71
CA THR A 90 -15.55 1.39 -24.80
C THR A 90 -16.71 0.41 -24.94
N GLN A 91 -17.73 0.51 -24.07
CA GLN A 91 -18.84 -0.46 -23.92
C GLN A 91 -18.38 -1.93 -23.81
N SER A 92 -17.17 -2.17 -23.28
CA SER A 92 -16.54 -3.48 -23.28
C SER A 92 -15.98 -3.83 -21.90
N ALA A 93 -16.53 -4.87 -21.28
CA ALA A 93 -16.08 -5.36 -19.98
C ALA A 93 -14.65 -5.90 -20.03
N SER A 94 -14.25 -6.53 -21.15
CA SER A 94 -12.89 -7.07 -21.31
C SER A 94 -11.85 -5.98 -21.49
N ALA A 95 -12.19 -4.88 -22.18
CA ALA A 95 -11.31 -3.71 -22.28
C ALA A 95 -11.13 -3.04 -20.91
N GLY A 96 -12.22 -2.89 -20.14
CA GLY A 96 -12.18 -2.40 -18.77
C GLY A 96 -11.30 -3.25 -17.86
N ALA A 97 -11.49 -4.58 -17.87
CA ALA A 97 -10.69 -5.50 -17.06
C ALA A 97 -9.20 -5.46 -17.43
N LYS A 98 -8.86 -5.34 -18.73
CA LYS A 98 -7.47 -5.18 -19.19
C LYS A 98 -6.85 -3.88 -18.70
N ALA A 99 -7.59 -2.77 -18.76
CA ALA A 99 -7.12 -1.48 -18.27
C ALA A 99 -6.90 -1.50 -16.75
N GLY A 100 -7.84 -2.10 -16.01
CA GLY A 100 -7.75 -2.33 -14.57
C GLY A 100 -6.55 -3.18 -14.17
N ALA A 101 -6.31 -4.30 -14.86
CA ALA A 101 -5.15 -5.16 -14.63
C ALA A 101 -3.81 -4.50 -15.02
N GLY A 102 -3.83 -3.63 -16.04
CA GLY A 102 -2.65 -2.91 -16.50
C GLY A 102 -2.13 -1.87 -15.50
N LEU A 103 -3.00 -1.30 -14.67
CA LEU A 103 -2.64 -0.29 -13.67
C LEU A 103 -1.68 -0.84 -12.59
N PRO A 104 -1.99 -1.93 -11.85
CA PRO A 104 -1.06 -2.52 -10.89
C PRO A 104 0.15 -3.14 -11.57
N LEU A 105 0.04 -3.72 -12.77
CA LEU A 105 1.22 -4.21 -13.50
C LEU A 105 2.22 -3.09 -13.81
N ARG A 106 1.74 -1.88 -14.14
CA ARG A 106 2.62 -0.72 -14.36
C ARG A 106 3.13 -0.14 -13.05
N VAL A 107 2.26 0.08 -12.07
CA VAL A 107 2.63 0.74 -10.81
C VAL A 107 3.48 -0.17 -9.93
N LEU A 108 2.98 -1.37 -9.65
CA LEU A 108 3.66 -2.36 -8.81
C LEU A 108 4.75 -3.09 -9.57
N GLY A 109 4.55 -3.43 -10.85
CA GLY A 109 5.59 -4.11 -11.63
C GLY A 109 6.83 -3.23 -11.82
N THR A 110 6.66 -1.95 -12.16
CA THR A 110 7.79 -1.01 -12.26
C THR A 110 8.37 -0.67 -10.89
N GLY A 111 7.53 -0.41 -9.87
CA GLY A 111 8.00 -0.15 -8.52
C GLY A 111 8.77 -1.33 -7.91
N ALA A 112 8.26 -2.55 -8.07
CA ALA A 112 8.91 -3.78 -7.62
C ALA A 112 10.21 -4.05 -8.39
N LEU A 113 10.24 -3.85 -9.71
CA LEU A 113 11.46 -4.00 -10.50
C LEU A 113 12.56 -3.04 -10.01
N ILE A 114 12.21 -1.77 -9.76
CA ILE A 114 13.17 -0.79 -9.23
C ILE A 114 13.62 -1.20 -7.82
N SER A 115 12.69 -1.66 -6.98
CA SER A 115 13.00 -2.13 -5.62
C SER A 115 13.96 -3.33 -5.65
N VAL A 116 13.75 -4.29 -6.55
CA VAL A 116 14.62 -5.44 -6.81
C VAL A 116 16.02 -5.01 -7.24
N VAL A 117 16.12 -4.04 -8.15
CA VAL A 117 17.42 -3.51 -8.60
C VAL A 117 18.15 -2.82 -7.44
N LEU A 118 17.44 -2.01 -6.65
CA LEU A 118 18.00 -1.37 -5.46
C LEU A 118 18.51 -2.43 -4.46
N SER A 119 17.70 -3.45 -4.18
CA SER A 119 18.09 -4.57 -3.30
C SER A 119 19.35 -5.27 -3.79
N ALA A 120 19.43 -5.60 -5.09
CA ALA A 120 20.60 -6.24 -5.67
C ALA A 120 21.86 -5.38 -5.54
N ILE A 121 21.78 -4.09 -5.90
CA ILE A 121 22.91 -3.15 -5.81
C ILE A 121 23.44 -3.09 -4.37
N LEU A 122 22.54 -2.91 -3.39
CA LEU A 122 22.93 -2.81 -1.98
C LEU A 122 23.49 -4.12 -1.43
N PHE A 123 22.88 -5.26 -1.75
CA PHE A 123 23.36 -6.58 -1.32
C PHE A 123 24.81 -6.84 -1.74
N PHE A 124 25.15 -6.52 -2.99
CA PHE A 124 26.51 -6.68 -3.51
C PHE A 124 27.47 -5.58 -3.00
N ALA A 125 26.99 -4.36 -2.78
CA ALA A 125 27.81 -3.28 -2.23
C ALA A 125 28.19 -3.49 -0.77
N THR A 126 27.32 -4.10 0.04
CA THR A 126 27.56 -4.36 1.48
C THR A 126 28.13 -5.74 1.77
N HIS A 127 28.52 -6.51 0.75
CA HIS A 127 29.05 -7.89 0.89
C HIS A 127 28.12 -8.84 1.68
N GLY A 128 26.80 -8.68 1.54
CA GLY A 128 25.82 -9.51 2.23
C GLY A 128 25.64 -9.19 3.73
N ALA A 129 26.30 -8.18 4.27
CA ALA A 129 26.01 -7.65 5.60
C ALA A 129 24.77 -6.74 5.52
N LEU A 130 23.59 -7.34 5.59
CA LEU A 130 22.34 -6.63 5.80
C LEU A 130 21.72 -7.14 7.08
N GLU A 131 21.76 -6.31 8.11
CA GLU A 131 20.97 -6.51 9.32
C GLU A 131 19.51 -6.22 8.96
N ILE A 132 18.70 -7.28 8.91
CA ILE A 132 17.24 -7.12 8.88
C ILE A 132 16.86 -6.60 10.28
N PRO A 133 16.30 -5.39 10.41
CA PRO A 133 15.99 -4.82 11.71
C PRO A 133 15.12 -5.77 12.53
N ALA A 134 15.55 -6.02 13.76
CA ALA A 134 14.79 -6.78 14.72
C ALA A 134 13.55 -5.98 15.15
N ASP A 135 12.39 -6.64 15.08
CA ASP A 135 11.22 -6.44 15.94
C ASP A 135 11.00 -5.00 16.42
N GLY A 136 10.14 -4.28 15.69
CA GLY A 136 9.55 -3.05 16.19
C GLY A 136 8.64 -3.36 17.37
N SER A 137 9.17 -3.28 18.58
CA SER A 137 8.40 -3.47 19.81
C SER A 137 7.19 -2.52 19.82
N SER A 138 5.99 -3.06 20.01
CA SER A 138 4.77 -2.26 20.13
C SER A 138 4.87 -1.30 21.32
N MET A 139 4.50 -0.03 21.11
CA MET A 139 4.61 1.00 22.15
C MET A 139 3.34 1.08 23.03
N GLY A 140 2.39 0.15 22.81
CA GLY A 140 1.14 0.00 23.52
C GLY A 140 -0.07 0.37 22.64
N PRO A 141 -1.24 -0.28 22.82
CA PRO A 141 -2.33 -0.22 21.83
C PRO A 141 -2.84 1.19 21.52
N LEU A 142 -2.89 2.06 22.54
CA LEU A 142 -3.41 3.42 22.41
C LEU A 142 -2.42 4.33 21.67
N LEU A 143 -1.13 4.16 21.93
CA LEU A 143 -0.08 4.93 21.26
C LEU A 143 0.05 4.50 19.79
N ASP A 144 -0.07 3.20 19.51
CA ASP A 144 -0.07 2.68 18.14
C ASP A 144 -1.25 3.23 17.31
N ILE A 145 -2.43 3.40 17.91
CA ILE A 145 -3.59 4.05 17.26
C ILE A 145 -3.28 5.52 16.95
N VAL A 146 -2.76 6.27 17.92
CA VAL A 146 -2.44 7.70 17.72
C VAL A 146 -1.37 7.86 16.64
N LEU A 147 -0.31 7.05 16.69
CA LEU A 147 0.74 7.06 15.68
C LEU A 147 0.20 6.67 14.31
N SER A 148 -0.69 5.68 14.23
CA SER A 148 -1.30 5.29 12.96
C SER A 148 -2.06 6.42 12.27
N PHE A 149 -2.77 7.23 13.06
CA PHE A 149 -3.48 8.39 12.55
C PHE A 149 -2.50 9.46 12.07
N VAL A 150 -1.50 9.80 12.89
CA VAL A 150 -0.55 10.85 12.58
C VAL A 150 0.30 10.47 11.36
N VAL A 151 0.86 9.27 11.33
CA VAL A 151 1.74 8.80 10.24
C VAL A 151 0.95 8.64 8.95
N GLY A 152 -0.19 7.96 8.98
CA GLY A 152 -1.07 7.82 7.82
C GLY A 152 -1.52 9.18 7.27
N GLY A 153 -1.82 10.12 8.16
CA GLY A 153 -2.19 11.48 7.79
C GLY A 153 -1.05 12.28 7.17
N ILE A 154 0.14 12.28 7.78
CA ILE A 154 1.32 13.00 7.26
C ILE A 154 1.64 12.49 5.84
N ILE A 155 1.66 11.17 5.64
CA ILE A 155 2.02 10.58 4.36
C ILE A 155 1.01 10.97 3.28
N ALA A 156 -0.29 10.84 3.57
CA ALA A 156 -1.33 11.27 2.66
C ALA A 156 -1.24 12.77 2.32
N ALA A 157 -0.99 13.60 3.33
CA ALA A 157 -0.84 15.04 3.17
C ALA A 157 0.39 15.42 2.32
N VAL A 158 1.54 14.79 2.57
CA VAL A 158 2.77 14.98 1.80
C VAL A 158 2.53 14.58 0.36
N ALA A 159 1.91 13.43 0.12
CA ALA A 159 1.66 12.97 -1.22
C ALA A 159 0.65 13.82 -1.99
N GLU A 160 -0.40 14.29 -1.32
CA GLU A 160 -1.34 15.26 -1.88
C GLU A 160 -0.61 16.57 -2.20
N ALA A 161 0.30 17.04 -1.35
CA ALA A 161 1.09 18.23 -1.61
C ALA A 161 2.01 18.05 -2.84
N VAL A 162 2.66 16.88 -2.98
CA VAL A 162 3.48 16.54 -4.15
C VAL A 162 2.63 16.45 -5.41
N LEU A 163 1.44 15.85 -5.35
CA LEU A 163 0.49 15.81 -6.47
C LEU A 163 0.13 17.22 -6.93
N LEU A 164 -0.22 18.10 -5.98
CA LEU A 164 -0.60 19.49 -6.29
C LEU A 164 0.57 20.31 -6.84
N ALA A 165 1.79 20.08 -6.35
CA ALA A 165 2.98 20.80 -6.78
C ALA A 165 3.49 20.35 -8.16
N THR A 166 3.51 19.03 -8.41
CA THR A 166 4.10 18.45 -9.61
C THR A 166 3.09 18.26 -10.74
N LYS A 167 1.80 18.10 -10.42
CA LYS A 167 0.74 17.67 -11.35
C LYS A 167 1.10 16.39 -12.11
N ALA A 168 2.00 15.58 -11.55
CA ALA A 168 2.39 14.33 -12.15
C ALA A 168 1.18 13.38 -12.21
N PRO A 169 1.09 12.51 -13.22
CA PRO A 169 0.04 11.50 -13.27
C PRO A 169 0.08 10.65 -12.00
N VAL A 170 -1.09 10.39 -11.39
CA VAL A 170 -1.19 9.59 -10.17
C VAL A 170 -0.38 8.28 -10.24
N PRO A 171 -0.42 7.49 -11.34
CA PRO A 171 0.41 6.28 -11.43
C PRO A 171 1.92 6.51 -11.25
N VAL A 172 2.45 7.63 -11.74
CA VAL A 172 3.87 7.99 -11.59
C VAL A 172 4.17 8.30 -10.12
N LEU A 173 3.28 9.01 -9.44
CA LEU A 173 3.44 9.30 -8.01
C LEU A 173 3.40 8.04 -7.17
N LEU A 174 2.49 7.10 -7.47
CA LEU A 174 2.42 5.82 -6.76
C LEU A 174 3.73 5.02 -6.93
N ILE A 175 4.32 5.00 -8.14
CA ILE A 175 5.63 4.38 -8.37
C ILE A 175 6.70 5.05 -7.50
N ILE A 176 6.75 6.38 -7.48
CA ILE A 176 7.72 7.12 -6.66
C ILE A 176 7.57 6.74 -5.19
N PHE A 177 6.34 6.69 -4.65
CA PHE A 177 6.13 6.33 -3.24
C PHE A 177 6.51 4.90 -2.90
N ILE A 178 6.29 3.94 -3.81
CA ILE A 178 6.81 2.57 -3.67
C ILE A 178 8.34 2.59 -3.61
N VAL A 179 8.99 3.33 -4.52
CA VAL A 179 10.45 3.41 -4.57
C VAL A 179 11.02 4.08 -3.32
N VAL A 180 10.38 5.14 -2.81
CA VAL A 180 10.76 5.76 -1.54
C VAL A 180 10.62 4.76 -0.38
N GLY A 181 9.57 3.95 -0.36
CA GLY A 181 9.43 2.85 0.60
C GLY A 181 10.62 1.88 0.55
N ALA A 182 10.96 1.38 -0.64
CA ALA A 182 12.12 0.49 -0.81
C ALA A 182 13.44 1.15 -0.39
N PHE A 183 13.61 2.44 -0.67
CA PHE A 183 14.76 3.22 -0.20
C PHE A 183 14.78 3.32 1.34
N MET A 184 13.63 3.53 1.98
CA MET A 184 13.57 3.60 3.44
C MET A 184 14.02 2.28 4.10
N ALA A 185 13.59 1.12 3.57
CA ALA A 185 14.07 -0.18 4.03
C ALA A 185 15.57 -0.38 3.77
N ALA A 186 16.07 0.06 2.61
CA ALA A 186 17.50 -0.02 2.28
C ALA A 186 18.42 0.67 3.29
N PHE A 187 17.97 1.78 3.89
CA PHE A 187 18.73 2.56 4.86
C PHE A 187 18.33 2.29 6.31
N ASN A 188 17.60 1.19 6.56
CA ASN A 188 17.16 0.77 7.89
C ASN A 188 16.33 1.86 8.61
N LEU A 189 15.64 2.71 7.85
CA LEU A 189 14.77 3.76 8.37
C LEU A 189 13.43 3.18 8.82
N ASP A 190 13.02 2.06 8.24
CA ASP A 190 11.88 1.22 8.64
C ASP A 190 11.94 0.74 10.11
N GLY A 191 13.13 0.59 10.69
CA GLY A 191 13.33 0.28 12.10
C GLY A 191 12.94 1.40 13.08
N LEU A 192 12.57 2.60 12.60
CA LEU A 192 12.08 3.66 13.47
C LEU A 192 10.70 3.25 14.04
N PRO A 193 10.46 3.42 15.36
CA PRO A 193 9.24 2.92 16.00
C PRO A 193 7.93 3.46 15.43
N PHE A 194 7.95 4.63 14.77
CA PHE A 194 6.77 5.20 14.12
C PHE A 194 6.56 4.70 12.68
N MET A 195 7.56 4.05 12.08
CA MET A 195 7.43 3.42 10.75
C MET A 195 6.95 1.99 10.87
N ASN A 196 7.42 1.26 11.89
CA ASN A 196 6.98 -0.12 12.11
C ASN A 196 5.60 -0.22 12.81
N ASN A 197 5.07 0.91 13.30
CA ASN A 197 3.77 0.99 13.94
C ASN A 197 2.78 1.82 13.13
N GLY A 198 1.52 1.40 13.17
CA GLY A 198 0.40 2.28 12.87
C GLY A 198 0.16 2.57 11.40
N GLY A 199 -0.71 1.79 10.75
CA GLY A 199 -1.30 2.13 9.43
C GLY A 199 -0.33 2.21 8.25
N PHE A 200 0.97 2.40 8.50
CA PHE A 200 2.05 2.52 7.54
C PHE A 200 2.27 1.22 6.78
N ILE A 201 2.18 0.09 7.48
CA ILE A 201 2.18 -1.27 6.92
C ILE A 201 1.10 -1.44 5.83
N VAL A 202 0.03 -0.64 5.90
CA VAL A 202 -1.09 -0.68 4.95
C VAL A 202 -1.01 0.41 3.88
N SER A 203 0.14 1.09 3.77
CA SER A 203 0.39 2.13 2.76
C SER A 203 1.24 1.61 1.60
N LEU A 204 1.22 2.36 0.49
CA LEU A 204 2.10 2.13 -0.66
C LEU A 204 3.60 2.25 -0.38
N PHE A 205 4.01 2.82 0.76
CA PHE A 205 5.42 2.82 1.18
C PHE A 205 5.82 1.44 1.72
N ALA A 206 4.99 0.85 2.59
CA ALA A 206 5.21 -0.51 3.09
C ALA A 206 5.19 -1.55 1.97
N ALA A 207 4.43 -1.30 0.91
CA ALA A 207 4.49 -2.10 -0.31
C ALA A 207 5.90 -2.17 -0.91
N GLY A 208 6.62 -1.06 -0.94
CA GLY A 208 8.01 -0.99 -1.43
C GLY A 208 9.02 -1.62 -0.48
N GLN A 209 8.87 -1.41 0.83
CA GLN A 209 9.70 -2.04 1.86
C GLN A 209 9.56 -3.57 1.81
N ALA A 210 8.32 -4.06 1.81
CA ALA A 210 8.03 -5.48 1.72
C ALA A 210 8.63 -6.10 0.46
N ALA A 211 8.57 -5.42 -0.69
CA ALA A 211 9.20 -5.88 -1.93
C ALA A 211 10.73 -5.95 -1.82
N TYR A 212 11.36 -4.95 -1.20
CA TYR A 212 12.80 -4.90 -0.96
C TYR A 212 13.26 -6.03 -0.03
N GLU A 213 12.68 -6.13 1.17
CA GLU A 213 13.05 -7.11 2.20
C GLU A 213 12.89 -8.54 1.69
N THR A 214 11.77 -8.80 1.03
CA THR A 214 11.46 -10.09 0.44
C THR A 214 12.50 -10.52 -0.60
N PHE A 215 12.97 -9.59 -1.44
CA PHE A 215 14.00 -9.90 -2.42
C PHE A 215 15.36 -10.12 -1.77
N GLN A 216 15.68 -9.40 -0.69
CA GLN A 216 16.89 -9.67 0.10
C GLN A 216 16.88 -11.09 0.67
N VAL A 217 15.76 -11.53 1.23
CA VAL A 217 15.58 -12.92 1.73
C VAL A 217 15.79 -13.94 0.61
N LEU A 218 15.30 -13.65 -0.60
CA LEU A 218 15.51 -14.50 -1.78
C LEU A 218 17.00 -14.58 -2.16
N LEU A 219 17.72 -13.45 -2.17
CA LEU A 219 19.17 -13.40 -2.47
C LEU A 219 20.00 -14.17 -1.44
N MET A 220 19.55 -14.21 -0.19
CA MET A 220 20.17 -14.99 0.89
C MET A 220 19.92 -16.51 0.78
N GLY A 221 19.19 -16.98 -0.25
CA GLY A 221 18.90 -18.40 -0.45
C GLY A 221 17.89 -18.98 0.54
N ILE A 222 17.17 -18.12 1.26
CA ILE A 222 16.14 -18.51 2.23
C ILE A 222 14.82 -18.77 1.48
N THR A 223 14.02 -19.71 1.97
CA THR A 223 12.75 -20.13 1.36
C THR A 223 11.85 -18.92 1.02
N PRO A 224 11.34 -18.79 -0.22
CA PRO A 224 10.70 -17.57 -0.72
C PRO A 224 9.24 -17.38 -0.24
N VAL A 225 8.89 -17.90 0.94
CA VAL A 225 7.53 -17.81 1.48
C VAL A 225 7.03 -16.37 1.56
N PRO A 226 7.82 -15.38 2.06
CA PRO A 226 7.38 -13.97 2.10
C PRO A 226 7.07 -13.41 0.71
N PHE A 227 7.84 -13.81 -0.32
CA PHE A 227 7.65 -13.34 -1.70
C PHE A 227 6.36 -13.82 -2.31
N ILE A 228 6.07 -15.10 -2.12
CA ILE A 228 4.84 -15.70 -2.60
C ILE A 228 3.65 -15.03 -1.89
N THR A 229 3.75 -14.81 -0.57
CA THR A 229 2.69 -14.16 0.20
C THR A 229 2.41 -12.74 -0.28
N VAL A 230 3.43 -11.91 -0.47
CA VAL A 230 3.30 -10.54 -0.98
C VAL A 230 2.66 -10.54 -2.38
N LEU A 231 3.13 -11.41 -3.27
CA LEU A 231 2.60 -11.52 -4.63
C LEU A 231 1.13 -11.96 -4.65
N CYS A 232 0.76 -12.92 -3.79
CA CYS A 232 -0.62 -13.36 -3.62
C CYS A 232 -1.53 -12.21 -3.14
N VAL A 233 -1.11 -11.44 -2.12
CA VAL A 233 -1.88 -10.29 -1.61
C VAL A 233 -2.16 -9.28 -2.73
N TYR A 234 -1.16 -8.95 -3.55
CA TYR A 234 -1.35 -8.01 -4.66
C TYR A 234 -2.29 -8.52 -5.75
N LEU A 235 -2.18 -9.79 -6.10
CA LEU A 235 -3.11 -10.41 -7.05
C LEU A 235 -4.54 -10.35 -6.50
N SER A 236 -4.73 -10.64 -5.21
CA SER A 236 -6.05 -10.53 -4.57
C SER A 236 -6.61 -9.11 -4.64
N VAL A 237 -5.82 -8.09 -4.26
CA VAL A 237 -6.23 -6.67 -4.34
C VAL A 237 -6.57 -6.26 -5.77
N THR A 238 -5.80 -6.72 -6.75
CA THR A 238 -6.05 -6.45 -8.18
C THR A 238 -7.37 -7.05 -8.64
N VAL A 239 -7.62 -8.32 -8.31
CA VAL A 239 -8.88 -9.00 -8.64
C VAL A 239 -10.06 -8.29 -7.99
N LEU A 240 -9.96 -7.92 -6.71
CA LEU A 240 -11.02 -7.18 -6.01
C LEU A 240 -11.34 -5.86 -6.71
N GLY A 241 -10.32 -5.12 -7.16
CA GLY A 241 -10.51 -3.86 -7.90
C GLY A 241 -11.22 -4.07 -9.24
N ILE A 242 -10.81 -5.08 -10.01
CA ILE A 242 -11.46 -5.41 -11.30
C ILE A 242 -12.93 -5.78 -11.06
N VAL A 243 -13.19 -6.64 -10.07
CA VAL A 243 -14.55 -7.03 -9.69
C VAL A 243 -15.37 -5.80 -9.28
N ALA A 244 -14.80 -4.87 -8.51
CA ALA A 244 -15.46 -3.62 -8.13
C ALA A 244 -15.95 -2.82 -9.35
N GLY A 245 -15.07 -2.64 -10.34
CA GLY A 245 -15.38 -1.87 -11.54
C GLY A 245 -16.38 -2.57 -12.46
N LEU A 246 -16.38 -3.90 -12.49
CA LEU A 246 -17.35 -4.68 -13.28
C LEU A 246 -18.74 -4.75 -12.61
N LEU A 247 -18.81 -4.76 -11.28
CA LEU A 247 -20.08 -4.83 -10.55
C LEU A 247 -20.80 -3.48 -10.44
N LYS A 248 -20.06 -2.37 -10.52
CA LYS A 248 -20.64 -1.03 -10.49
C LYS A 248 -21.54 -0.82 -11.71
N LYS A 249 -22.75 -0.32 -11.50
CA LYS A 249 -23.75 -0.04 -12.54
C LYS A 249 -23.62 1.39 -13.02
#